data_AF-A0A5M8B310-F1
#
_entry.id   AF-A0A5M8B310-F1
#
_cell.length_a   1.000
_cell.length_b   1.000
_cell.length_c   1.000
_cell.angle_alpha   90.00
_cell.angle_beta   90.00
_cell.angle_gamma   90.00
#
_symmetry.space_group_name_H-M   'P 1'
#
loop_
_entity.id
_entity.type
_entity.pdbx_description
1 polymer ?
#
loop_
_entity_poly.entity_id
_entity_poly.type
_entity_poly.pdbx_seq_one_letter_code
_entity_poly.pdbx_strand_id
1 'polypeptide(L)'
;MAEAATLILMYGLVPLWLVAGLGDWACHRRERIERNAGTYESALHLLMLAEVGVPVLLALFFEVNALVLAIMIVAVVVHAATAWWDVHYTYGRRVIGPTEQHMHGLLEVLPLSAVALVAVAHWPQALALFGLGDRAPDFSLTPKQPPLPGWYLAAVLAATALCGVLPFVEEFYRCRRWRREHGAEREQRAAVVTEG
;
A
#
# COMPACT_ATOMS: atom_id res chain seq x y z
N MET A 1 -4.19 -17.17 -20.83
CA MET A 1 -4.72 -16.49 -19.61
C MET A 1 -3.60 -15.91 -18.76
N ALA A 2 -2.58 -16.70 -18.36
CA ALA A 2 -1.48 -16.21 -17.54
C ALA A 2 -0.76 -14.99 -18.15
N GLU A 3 -0.38 -15.05 -19.42
CA GLU A 3 0.29 -13.92 -20.10
C GLU A 3 -0.55 -12.64 -20.11
N ALA A 4 -1.84 -12.74 -20.46
CA ALA A 4 -2.76 -11.59 -20.45
C ALA A 4 -2.91 -10.99 -19.04
N ALA A 5 -3.05 -11.83 -18.01
CA ALA A 5 -3.12 -11.38 -16.62
C ALA A 5 -1.82 -10.66 -16.20
N THR A 6 -0.66 -11.19 -16.59
CA THR A 6 0.64 -10.56 -16.36
C THR A 6 0.74 -9.19 -17.04
N LEU A 7 0.32 -9.06 -18.31
CA LEU A 7 0.32 -7.77 -19.01
C LEU A 7 -0.59 -6.74 -18.34
N ILE A 8 -1.79 -7.16 -17.91
CA ILE A 8 -2.73 -6.29 -17.19
C ILE A 8 -2.13 -5.83 -15.85
N LEU A 9 -1.46 -6.72 -15.12
CA LEU A 9 -0.77 -6.36 -13.88
C LEU A 9 0.33 -5.32 -14.12
N MET A 10 1.23 -5.58 -15.07
CA MET A 10 2.42 -4.77 -15.31
C MET A 10 2.11 -3.40 -15.91
N TYR A 11 1.21 -3.34 -16.88
CA TYR A 11 0.97 -2.14 -17.69
C TYR A 11 -0.39 -1.48 -17.42
N GLY A 12 -1.27 -2.14 -16.67
CA GLY A 12 -2.55 -1.59 -16.24
C GLY A 12 -2.54 -1.27 -14.75
N LEU A 13 -2.55 -2.30 -13.89
CA LEU A 13 -2.72 -2.11 -12.45
C LEU A 13 -1.58 -1.35 -11.80
N VAL A 14 -0.32 -1.75 -12.01
CA VAL A 14 0.81 -1.09 -11.32
C VAL A 14 0.88 0.42 -11.66
N PRO A 15 0.79 0.86 -12.93
CA PRO A 15 0.75 2.28 -13.25
C PRO A 15 -0.46 3.00 -12.63
N LEU A 16 -1.66 2.41 -12.73
CA LEU A 16 -2.87 3.01 -12.17
C LEU A 16 -2.78 3.15 -10.65
N TRP A 17 -2.19 2.17 -9.97
CA TRP A 17 -1.96 2.19 -8.53
C TRP A 17 -1.03 3.33 -8.13
N LEU A 18 0.10 3.50 -8.84
CA LEU A 18 1.02 4.62 -8.58
C LEU A 18 0.35 5.97 -8.81
N VAL A 19 -0.50 6.09 -9.83
CA VAL A 19 -1.28 7.32 -10.07
C VAL A 19 -2.28 7.57 -8.94
N ALA A 20 -3.00 6.55 -8.49
CA ALA A 20 -3.96 6.68 -7.39
C ALA A 20 -3.26 7.08 -6.08
N GLY A 21 -2.12 6.46 -5.76
CA GLY A 21 -1.33 6.80 -4.57
C GLY A 21 -0.74 8.22 -4.61
N LEU A 22 -0.30 8.68 -5.79
CA LEU A 22 0.12 10.07 -5.96
C LEU A 22 -1.07 11.05 -5.83
N GLY A 23 -2.23 10.69 -6.36
CA GLY A 23 -3.45 11.48 -6.23
C GLY A 23 -3.87 11.63 -4.78
N ASP A 24 -3.81 10.53 -4.03
CA ASP A 24 -4.09 10.48 -2.59
C ASP A 24 -3.16 11.39 -1.78
N TRP A 25 -1.84 11.21 -1.94
CA TRP A 25 -0.84 12.09 -1.33
C TRP A 25 -1.04 13.57 -1.71
N ALA A 26 -1.42 13.86 -2.96
CA ALA A 26 -1.68 15.22 -3.40
C ALA A 26 -2.90 15.84 -2.69
N CYS A 27 -3.95 15.04 -2.45
CA CYS A 27 -5.09 15.42 -1.62
C CYS A 27 -4.63 15.74 -0.19
N HIS A 28 -3.87 14.86 0.45
CA HIS A 28 -3.34 15.08 1.80
C HIS A 28 -2.47 16.33 1.93
N ARG A 29 -1.65 16.59 0.91
CA ARG A 29 -0.81 17.79 0.86
C ARG A 29 -1.66 19.05 0.73
N ARG A 30 -2.69 19.03 -0.12
CA ARG A 30 -3.60 20.16 -0.33
C ARG A 30 -4.41 20.47 0.93
N GLU A 31 -4.94 19.44 1.57
CA GLU A 31 -5.78 19.54 2.77
C GLU A 31 -4.97 19.70 4.06
N ARG A 32 -3.63 19.73 3.96
CA ARG A 32 -2.70 19.90 5.08
C ARG A 32 -2.97 18.89 6.19
N ILE A 33 -2.90 17.61 5.85
CA ILE A 33 -3.14 16.48 6.74
C ILE A 33 -2.41 16.62 8.10
N GLU A 34 -1.24 17.28 8.12
CA GLU A 34 -0.50 17.55 9.36
C GLU A 34 -1.28 18.36 10.41
N ARG A 35 -2.31 19.11 9.99
CA ARG A 35 -3.12 20.00 10.83
C ARG A 35 -4.44 19.41 11.32
N ASN A 36 -4.95 18.38 10.65
CA ASN A 36 -6.29 17.86 10.92
C ASN A 36 -6.27 16.46 11.56
N ALA A 37 -5.42 15.55 11.08
CA ALA A 37 -5.32 14.18 11.59
C ALA A 37 -3.88 13.77 11.92
N GLY A 38 -2.92 14.29 11.17
CA GLY A 38 -1.51 14.31 11.52
C GLY A 38 -0.83 12.94 11.49
N THR A 39 0.16 12.77 12.35
CA THR A 39 1.13 11.65 12.26
C THR A 39 0.50 10.26 12.37
N TYR A 40 -0.64 10.11 13.03
CA TYR A 40 -1.23 8.78 13.23
C TYR A 40 -1.83 8.24 11.93
N GLU A 41 -2.64 9.06 11.25
CA GLU A 41 -3.17 8.72 9.92
C GLU A 41 -2.04 8.45 8.92
N SER A 42 -1.05 9.34 8.87
CA SER A 42 0.10 9.15 7.97
C SER A 42 0.93 7.89 8.30
N ALA A 43 0.92 7.41 9.54
CA ALA A 43 1.54 6.13 9.90
C ALA A 43 0.73 4.94 9.38
N LEU A 44 -0.61 5.03 9.36
CA LEU A 44 -1.47 4.02 8.74
C LEU A 44 -1.26 3.97 7.23
N HIS A 45 -1.04 5.11 6.56
CA HIS A 45 -0.68 5.13 5.13
C HIS A 45 0.63 4.38 4.85
N LEU A 46 1.66 4.59 5.68
CA LEU A 46 2.92 3.83 5.55
C LEU A 46 2.74 2.34 5.85
N LEU A 47 1.90 1.99 6.82
CA LEU A 47 1.57 0.61 7.13
C LEU A 47 0.87 -0.07 5.93
N MET A 48 -0.15 0.58 5.36
CA MET A 48 -0.85 0.12 4.17
C MET A 48 0.06 -0.03 2.95
N LEU A 49 1.00 0.91 2.78
CA LEU A 49 2.04 0.80 1.74
C LEU A 49 2.92 -0.44 1.96
N ALA A 50 3.30 -0.75 3.20
CA ALA A 50 4.10 -1.92 3.51
C ALA A 50 3.33 -3.24 3.34
N GLU A 51 2.07 -3.28 3.76
CA GLU A 51 1.17 -4.43 3.61
C GLU A 51 1.02 -4.85 2.14
N VAL A 52 1.06 -3.90 1.22
CA VAL A 52 1.05 -4.16 -0.23
C VAL A 52 2.46 -4.41 -0.78
N GLY A 53 3.43 -3.59 -0.37
CA GLY A 53 4.77 -3.59 -0.91
C GLY A 53 5.49 -4.92 -0.68
N VAL A 54 5.31 -5.54 0.49
CA VAL A 54 5.94 -6.83 0.81
C VAL A 54 5.48 -7.95 -0.14
N PRO A 55 4.17 -8.22 -0.32
CA PRO A 55 3.71 -9.20 -1.32
C PRO A 55 4.15 -8.88 -2.76
N VAL A 56 4.17 -7.60 -3.15
CA VAL A 56 4.65 -7.20 -4.49
C VAL A 56 6.12 -7.55 -4.66
N LEU A 57 6.98 -7.27 -3.68
CA LEU A 57 8.39 -7.66 -3.72
C LEU A 57 8.55 -9.17 -3.78
N LEU A 58 7.77 -9.93 -3.00
CA LEU A 58 7.79 -11.40 -3.08
C LEU A 58 7.44 -11.88 -4.50
N ALA A 59 6.39 -11.33 -5.10
CA ALA A 59 5.96 -11.68 -6.45
C ALA A 59 6.95 -11.26 -7.55
N LEU A 60 7.77 -10.22 -7.33
CA LEU A 60 8.80 -9.77 -8.26
C LEU A 60 10.05 -10.66 -8.22
N PHE A 61 10.49 -11.07 -7.03
CA PHE A 61 11.77 -11.76 -6.84
C PHE A 61 11.65 -13.29 -6.78
N PHE A 62 10.52 -13.81 -6.31
CA PHE A 62 10.33 -15.24 -6.09
C PHE A 62 9.26 -15.82 -7.02
N GLU A 63 9.31 -17.13 -7.21
CA GLU A 63 8.27 -17.87 -7.91
C GLU A 63 6.94 -17.72 -7.17
N VAL A 64 5.87 -17.45 -7.92
CA VAL A 64 4.54 -17.34 -7.33
C VAL A 64 3.98 -18.75 -7.19
N ASN A 65 4.05 -19.25 -5.97
CA ASN A 65 3.52 -20.55 -5.54
C ASN A 65 2.49 -20.37 -4.41
N ALA A 66 2.07 -21.48 -3.78
CA ALA A 66 1.07 -21.46 -2.73
C ALA A 66 1.48 -20.57 -1.54
N LEU A 67 2.77 -20.51 -1.17
CA LEU A 67 3.25 -19.60 -0.11
C LEU A 67 3.03 -18.12 -0.49
N VAL A 68 3.49 -17.70 -1.67
CA VAL A 68 3.36 -16.30 -2.11
C VAL A 68 1.90 -15.91 -2.23
N LEU A 69 1.06 -16.79 -2.79
CA LEU A 69 -0.39 -16.57 -2.88
C LEU A 69 -1.05 -16.45 -1.51
N ALA A 70 -0.68 -17.31 -0.55
CA ALA A 70 -1.19 -17.23 0.82
C ALA A 70 -0.83 -15.89 1.48
N ILE A 71 0.43 -15.46 1.34
CA ILE A 71 0.89 -14.17 1.86
C ILE A 71 0.10 -13.01 1.22
N MET A 72 -0.08 -13.04 -0.10
CA MET A 72 -0.88 -12.03 -0.81
C MET A 72 -2.34 -11.97 -0.32
N ILE A 73 -2.98 -13.12 -0.10
CA ILE A 73 -4.36 -13.19 0.40
C ILE A 73 -4.45 -12.65 1.83
N VAL A 74 -3.55 -13.05 2.71
CA VAL A 74 -3.52 -12.55 4.09
C VAL A 74 -3.26 -11.04 4.09
N ALA A 75 -2.30 -10.59 3.28
CA ALA A 75 -1.94 -9.18 3.19
C ALA A 75 -3.11 -8.32 2.70
N VAL A 76 -3.89 -8.75 1.69
CA VAL A 76 -5.05 -7.95 1.24
C VAL A 76 -6.16 -7.90 2.28
N VAL A 77 -6.35 -8.96 3.08
CA VAL A 77 -7.32 -8.94 4.19
C VAL A 77 -6.87 -7.99 5.30
N VAL A 78 -5.60 -8.07 5.69
CA VAL A 78 -5.00 -7.15 6.68
C VAL A 78 -5.08 -5.72 6.17
N HIS A 79 -4.76 -5.49 4.90
CA HIS A 79 -4.85 -4.19 4.26
C HIS A 79 -6.26 -3.62 4.26
N ALA A 80 -7.28 -4.42 3.93
CA ALA A 80 -8.67 -3.98 4.02
C ALA A 80 -9.07 -3.61 5.45
N ALA A 81 -8.60 -4.36 6.45
CA ALA A 81 -8.83 -4.03 7.85
C ALA A 81 -8.12 -2.72 8.27
N THR A 82 -6.88 -2.52 7.82
CA THR A 82 -6.11 -1.29 8.07
C THR A 82 -6.74 -0.07 7.37
N ALA A 83 -7.24 -0.23 6.14
CA ALA A 83 -7.96 0.81 5.41
C ALA A 83 -9.28 1.19 6.11
N TRP A 84 -10.03 0.19 6.60
CA TRP A 84 -11.20 0.45 7.42
C TRP A 84 -10.84 1.19 8.72
N TRP A 85 -9.74 0.79 9.36
CA TRP A 85 -9.24 1.44 10.57
C TRP A 85 -8.86 2.90 10.32
N ASP A 86 -8.23 3.19 9.17
CA ASP A 86 -7.93 4.56 8.74
C ASP A 86 -9.19 5.41 8.60
N VAL A 87 -10.21 4.92 7.88
CA VAL A 87 -11.50 5.60 7.75
C VAL A 87 -12.18 5.79 9.11
N HIS A 88 -12.14 4.78 9.97
CA HIS A 88 -12.67 4.88 11.33
C HIS A 88 -11.93 5.96 12.15
N TYR A 89 -10.61 6.05 11.98
CA TYR A 89 -9.80 7.08 12.61
C TYR A 89 -10.13 8.47 12.05
N THR A 90 -10.33 8.64 10.75
CA THR A 90 -10.60 9.96 10.16
C THR A 90 -12.05 10.42 10.33
N TYR A 91 -12.97 9.49 10.62
CA TYR A 91 -14.38 9.78 10.86
C TYR A 91 -14.59 10.83 11.96
N GLY A 92 -15.19 11.97 11.58
CA GLY A 92 -15.43 13.10 12.48
C GLY A 92 -14.20 13.94 12.84
N ARG A 93 -13.00 13.57 12.36
CA ARG A 93 -11.74 14.32 12.59
C ARG A 93 -11.40 15.26 11.44
N ARG A 94 -11.69 14.87 10.20
CA ARG A 94 -11.50 15.70 9.01
C ARG A 94 -12.56 15.43 7.96
N VAL A 95 -12.67 16.35 7.00
CA VAL A 95 -13.49 16.16 5.81
C VAL A 95 -12.64 15.46 4.75
N ILE A 96 -13.12 14.34 4.24
CA ILE A 96 -12.52 13.66 3.09
C ILE A 96 -13.28 14.09 1.83
N GLY A 97 -12.60 14.79 0.93
CA GLY A 97 -13.21 15.32 -0.29
C GLY A 97 -13.53 14.25 -1.34
N PRO A 98 -14.36 14.55 -2.36
CA PRO A 98 -14.74 13.59 -3.39
C PRO A 98 -13.56 12.99 -4.16
N THR A 99 -12.54 13.79 -4.47
CA THR A 99 -11.34 13.31 -5.19
C THR A 99 -10.58 12.30 -4.35
N GLU A 100 -10.41 12.58 -3.05
CA GLU A 100 -9.71 11.70 -2.13
C GLU A 100 -10.48 10.39 -1.93
N GLN A 101 -11.81 10.46 -1.76
CA GLN A 101 -12.68 9.27 -1.76
C GLN A 101 -12.53 8.44 -3.04
N HIS A 102 -12.39 9.07 -4.20
CA HIS A 102 -12.17 8.35 -5.45
C HIS A 102 -10.80 7.65 -5.48
N MET A 103 -9.74 8.31 -4.99
CA MET A 103 -8.41 7.69 -4.86
C MET A 103 -8.44 6.52 -3.87
N HIS A 104 -9.08 6.68 -2.70
CA HIS A 104 -9.27 5.61 -1.73
C HIS A 104 -10.00 4.41 -2.34
N GLY A 105 -11.10 4.63 -3.07
CA GLY A 105 -11.84 3.55 -3.72
C GLY A 105 -11.01 2.77 -4.74
N LEU A 106 -10.12 3.45 -5.48
CA LEU A 106 -9.14 2.79 -6.35
C LEU A 106 -8.11 2.01 -5.53
N LEU A 107 -7.51 2.64 -4.51
CA LEU A 107 -6.48 2.04 -3.66
C LEU A 107 -6.98 0.82 -2.89
N GLU A 108 -8.27 0.76 -2.56
CA GLU A 108 -8.88 -0.39 -1.88
C GLU A 108 -9.09 -1.58 -2.84
N VAL A 109 -9.55 -1.33 -4.07
CA VAL A 109 -9.90 -2.42 -5.02
C VAL A 109 -8.71 -2.96 -5.81
N LEU A 110 -7.67 -2.14 -6.05
CA LEU A 110 -6.49 -2.53 -6.83
C LEU A 110 -5.68 -3.68 -6.21
N PRO A 111 -5.38 -3.71 -4.89
CA PRO A 111 -4.72 -4.85 -4.27
C PRO A 111 -5.50 -6.16 -4.47
N LEU A 112 -6.82 -6.14 -4.23
CA LEU A 112 -7.66 -7.31 -4.41
C LEU A 112 -7.66 -7.78 -5.87
N SER A 113 -7.77 -6.84 -6.81
CA SER A 113 -7.69 -7.10 -8.24
C SER A 113 -6.35 -7.73 -8.64
N ALA A 114 -5.25 -7.27 -8.04
CA ALA A 114 -3.92 -7.84 -8.27
C ALA A 114 -3.84 -9.29 -7.76
N VAL A 115 -4.31 -9.57 -6.54
CA VAL A 115 -4.36 -10.95 -6.00
C VAL A 115 -5.17 -11.87 -6.90
N ALA A 116 -6.34 -11.42 -7.36
CA ALA A 116 -7.18 -12.21 -8.27
C ALA A 116 -6.47 -12.53 -9.60
N LEU A 117 -5.83 -11.54 -10.22
CA LEU A 117 -5.09 -11.74 -11.47
C LEU A 117 -3.86 -12.64 -11.30
N VAL A 118 -3.14 -12.50 -10.18
CA VAL A 118 -2.01 -13.38 -9.86
C VAL A 118 -2.50 -14.81 -9.61
N ALA A 119 -3.60 -15.00 -8.90
CA ALA A 119 -4.21 -16.32 -8.72
C ALA A 119 -4.63 -16.96 -10.06
N VAL A 120 -5.20 -16.18 -10.99
CA VAL A 120 -5.53 -16.65 -12.35
C VAL A 120 -4.27 -17.00 -13.14
N ALA A 121 -3.21 -16.20 -13.03
CA ALA A 121 -1.93 -16.48 -13.68
C ALA A 121 -1.25 -17.74 -13.14
N HIS A 122 -1.44 -18.04 -11.85
CA HIS A 122 -0.84 -19.16 -11.14
C HIS A 122 -1.87 -20.19 -10.67
N TRP A 123 -2.90 -20.40 -11.51
CA TRP A 123 -4.09 -21.19 -11.18
C TRP A 123 -3.83 -22.57 -10.55
N PRO A 124 -2.87 -23.38 -11.02
CA PRO A 124 -2.60 -24.67 -10.39
C PRO A 124 -2.14 -24.56 -8.93
N GLN A 125 -1.32 -23.57 -8.59
CA GLN A 125 -0.87 -23.32 -7.21
C GLN A 125 -1.96 -22.64 -6.38
N ALA A 126 -2.81 -21.81 -7.00
CA ALA A 126 -3.98 -21.23 -6.35
C ALA A 126 -4.98 -22.31 -5.90
N LEU A 127 -5.28 -23.30 -6.75
CA LEU A 127 -6.10 -24.46 -6.36
C LEU A 127 -5.42 -25.29 -5.28
N ALA A 128 -4.12 -25.58 -5.45
CA ALA A 128 -3.36 -26.41 -4.52
C ALA A 128 -3.33 -25.84 -3.10
N LEU A 129 -3.32 -24.50 -2.95
CA LEU A 129 -3.40 -23.82 -1.66
C LEU A 129 -4.65 -24.21 -0.85
N PHE A 130 -5.75 -24.54 -1.53
CA PHE A 130 -7.01 -24.97 -0.91
C PHE A 130 -7.21 -26.50 -0.94
N GLY A 131 -6.16 -27.28 -1.24
CA GLY A 131 -6.23 -28.73 -1.36
C GLY A 131 -7.02 -29.21 -2.59
N LEU A 132 -7.15 -28.35 -3.61
CA LEU A 132 -7.84 -28.63 -4.87
C LEU A 132 -6.84 -28.83 -6.01
N GLY A 133 -7.28 -29.52 -7.08
CA GLY A 133 -6.50 -29.74 -8.29
C GLY A 133 -5.43 -30.85 -8.18
N ASP A 134 -4.63 -31.01 -9.24
CA ASP A 134 -3.71 -32.15 -9.41
C ASP A 134 -2.27 -31.87 -8.94
N ARG A 135 -2.00 -30.66 -8.45
CA ARG A 135 -0.67 -30.22 -7.97
C ARG A 135 -0.66 -30.17 -6.45
N ALA A 136 0.44 -30.61 -5.84
CA ALA A 136 0.70 -30.33 -4.43
C ALA A 136 1.04 -28.84 -4.22
N PRO A 137 0.60 -28.22 -3.10
CA PRO A 137 0.96 -26.85 -2.80
C PRO A 137 2.46 -26.76 -2.53
N ASP A 138 3.12 -25.83 -3.22
CA ASP A 138 4.53 -25.52 -2.99
C ASP A 138 4.66 -24.32 -2.06
N PHE A 139 5.35 -24.54 -0.94
CA PHE A 139 5.63 -23.52 0.08
C PHE A 139 7.11 -23.10 0.13
N SER A 140 7.89 -23.43 -0.90
CA SER A 140 9.29 -23.01 -1.00
C SER A 140 9.40 -21.50 -1.30
N LEU A 141 10.50 -20.89 -0.88
CA LEU A 141 10.83 -19.51 -1.27
C LEU A 141 11.93 -19.55 -2.33
N THR A 142 11.54 -19.81 -3.57
CA THR A 142 12.46 -20.04 -4.69
C THR A 142 12.58 -18.79 -5.56
N PRO A 143 13.79 -18.24 -5.81
CA PRO A 143 13.96 -17.10 -6.72
C PRO A 143 13.47 -17.40 -8.13
N LYS A 144 12.96 -16.40 -8.85
CA LYS A 144 12.47 -16.59 -10.22
C LYS A 144 13.53 -17.12 -11.18
N GLN A 145 13.16 -18.08 -12.03
CA GLN A 145 14.04 -18.61 -13.08
C GLN A 145 13.32 -18.71 -14.45
N PRO A 146 13.72 -17.90 -15.45
CA PRO A 146 14.74 -16.86 -15.38
C PRO A 146 14.30 -15.67 -14.52
N PRO A 147 15.24 -14.88 -13.96
CA PRO A 147 14.89 -13.64 -13.29
C PRO A 147 14.24 -12.65 -14.25
N LEU A 148 13.45 -11.72 -13.71
CA LEU A 148 12.93 -10.60 -14.50
C LEU A 148 14.07 -9.79 -15.14
N PRO A 149 13.86 -9.21 -16.34
CA PRO A 149 14.86 -8.35 -16.94
C PRO A 149 15.28 -7.22 -15.99
N GLY A 150 16.59 -7.06 -15.77
CA GLY A 150 17.11 -6.12 -14.76
C GLY A 150 16.67 -4.67 -14.99
N TRP A 151 16.55 -4.23 -16.25
CA TRP A 151 16.05 -2.90 -16.59
C TRP A 151 14.59 -2.70 -16.16
N TYR A 152 13.76 -3.74 -16.31
CA TYR A 152 12.35 -3.70 -15.95
C TYR A 152 12.20 -3.62 -14.44
N LEU A 153 12.96 -4.47 -13.71
CA LEU A 153 12.99 -4.43 -12.26
C LEU A 153 13.46 -3.07 -11.73
N ALA A 154 14.53 -2.51 -12.30
CA ALA A 154 15.02 -1.19 -11.93
C ALA A 154 13.96 -0.09 -12.19
N ALA A 155 13.27 -0.14 -13.33
CA ALA A 155 12.22 0.82 -13.66
C ALA A 155 11.04 0.75 -12.70
N VAL A 156 10.54 -0.46 -12.41
CA VAL A 156 9.43 -0.65 -11.46
C VAL A 156 9.82 -0.21 -10.06
N LEU A 157 10.98 -0.63 -9.56
CA LEU A 157 11.46 -0.24 -8.23
C LEU A 157 11.68 1.27 -8.12
N ALA A 158 12.24 1.91 -9.14
CA ALA A 158 12.40 3.35 -9.18
C ALA A 158 11.05 4.08 -9.18
N ALA A 159 10.09 3.63 -10.01
CA ALA A 159 8.75 4.19 -10.05
C ALA A 159 8.02 4.03 -8.70
N THR A 160 8.08 2.85 -8.08
CA THR A 160 7.53 2.62 -6.74
C THR A 160 8.22 3.47 -5.68
N ALA A 161 9.54 3.61 -5.72
CA ALA A 161 10.27 4.44 -4.77
C ALA A 161 9.90 5.93 -4.90
N LEU A 162 9.84 6.45 -6.13
CA LEU A 162 9.60 7.87 -6.40
C LEU A 162 8.13 8.26 -6.26
N CYS A 163 7.21 7.40 -6.71
CA CYS A 163 5.79 7.71 -6.80
C CYS A 163 4.96 7.05 -5.68
N GLY A 164 5.48 5.99 -5.06
CA GLY A 164 4.82 5.29 -3.94
C GLY A 164 5.45 5.64 -2.61
N VAL A 165 6.74 5.33 -2.41
CA VAL A 165 7.38 5.44 -1.09
C VAL A 165 7.68 6.88 -0.68
N LEU A 166 8.38 7.62 -1.54
CA LEU A 166 8.85 8.97 -1.23
C LEU A 166 7.71 9.94 -0.81
N PRO A 167 6.54 9.96 -1.47
CA PRO A 167 5.43 10.84 -1.09
C PRO A 167 4.90 10.56 0.33
N PHE A 168 4.63 9.30 0.69
CA PHE A 168 4.12 8.97 2.02
C PHE A 168 5.18 9.14 3.12
N VAL A 169 6.46 8.90 2.81
CA VAL A 169 7.56 9.24 3.72
C VAL A 169 7.63 10.74 3.96
N GLU A 170 7.54 11.56 2.90
CA GLU A 170 7.50 13.02 3.02
C GLU A 170 6.32 13.50 3.86
N GLU A 171 5.13 12.94 3.63
CA GLU A 171 3.93 13.25 4.41
C GLU A 171 4.13 12.93 5.89
N PHE A 172 4.65 11.75 6.22
CA PHE A 172 4.91 11.35 7.60
C PHE A 172 5.92 12.30 8.28
N TYR A 173 7.00 12.66 7.60
CA TYR A 173 7.96 13.64 8.11
C TYR A 173 7.32 15.04 8.27
N ARG A 174 6.48 15.48 7.33
CA ARG A 174 5.73 16.75 7.42
C ARG A 174 4.84 16.76 8.65
N CYS A 175 4.08 15.70 8.88
CA CYS A 175 3.24 15.50 10.07
C CYS A 175 4.04 15.47 11.38
N ARG A 176 5.17 14.77 11.41
CA ARG A 176 6.04 14.71 12.60
C ARG A 176 6.66 16.06 12.93
N ARG A 177 7.13 16.79 11.92
CA ARG A 177 7.69 18.13 12.10
C ARG A 177 6.65 19.08 12.68
N TRP A 178 5.46 19.12 12.09
CA TRP A 178 4.35 19.95 12.57
C TRP A 178 4.00 19.67 14.05
N ARG A 179 3.88 18.39 14.42
CA ARG A 179 3.62 17.96 15.80
C ARG A 179 4.70 18.42 16.78
N ARG A 180 5.97 18.37 16.39
CA ARG A 180 7.09 18.81 17.24
C ARG A 180 7.07 20.31 17.49
N GLU A 181 6.84 21.10 16.44
CA GLU A 181 6.79 22.57 16.52
C GLU A 181 5.62 23.03 17.39
N HIS A 182 4.40 22.50 17.16
CA HIS A 182 3.20 22.96 17.87
C HIS A 182 2.93 22.25 19.20
N GLY A 183 3.55 21.08 19.43
CA GLY A 183 3.54 20.42 20.74
C GLY A 183 4.31 21.23 21.79
N ALA A 184 5.51 21.70 21.41
CA ALA A 184 6.32 22.57 22.25
C ALA A 184 5.63 23.90 22.57
N GLU A 185 4.95 24.51 21.59
CA GLU A 185 4.17 25.74 21.81
C GLU A 185 2.99 25.54 22.77
N ARG A 186 2.31 24.38 22.71
CA ARG A 186 1.20 24.05 23.63
C ARG A 186 1.70 23.84 25.06
N GLU A 187 2.82 23.15 25.24
CA GLU A 187 3.44 22.95 26.56
C GLU A 187 3.92 24.28 27.15
N GLN A 188 4.54 25.15 26.35
CA GLN A 188 4.95 26.50 26.79
C GLN A 188 3.75 27.37 27.20
N ARG A 189 2.66 27.37 26.41
CA ARG A 189 1.43 28.11 26.76
C ARG A 189 0.77 27.55 28.02
N ALA A 190 0.75 26.23 28.20
CA ALA A 190 0.19 25.61 29.39
C ALA A 190 1.00 25.98 30.64
N ALA A 191 2.33 25.99 30.55
CA ALA A 191 3.21 26.40 31.65
C ALA A 191 2.97 27.85 32.10
N VAL A 192 2.79 28.78 31.15
CA VAL A 192 2.49 30.19 31.46
C VAL A 192 1.11 30.36 32.13
N VAL A 193 0.12 29.55 31.77
CA VAL A 193 -1.22 29.59 32.39
C VAL A 193 -1.22 29.00 33.81
N THR A 194 -0.33 28.04 34.12
CA THR A 194 -0.24 27.46 35.46
C THR A 194 0.58 28.28 36.46
N GLU A 195 1.36 29.25 36.00
CA GLU A 195 2.21 30.11 36.85
C GLU A 195 1.60 31.49 37.15
N GLY A 196 0.42 31.81 36.63
CA GLY A 196 -0.30 33.08 36.87
C GLY A 196 -1.58 32.89 37.67
#